data_AF-A0A1E9ZMJ6-F1
#
_entry.id   AF-A0A1E9ZMJ6-F1
#
_cell.length_a   1.000
_cell.length_b   1.000
_cell.length_c   1.000
_cell.angle_alpha   90.00
_cell.angle_beta   90.00
_cell.angle_gamma   90.00
#
_symmetry.space_group_name_H-M   'P 1'
#
loop_
_entity.id
_entity.type
_entity.pdbx_description
1 polymer ?
#
loop_
_entity_poly.entity_id
_entity_poly.type
_entity_poly.pdbx_seq_one_letter_code
_entity_poly.pdbx_strand_id
1 'polypeptide(L)'
;MAALHHYYMGTSEKTPITPGSYVALWVPVITAQMSETDRAILGGHTPYPEHKVCAPALLCTPDGTTLQNRTTGETYGTLTQRLEPSGLHMWYYTSNTTSPKHNPSHVLQLWAIDPMPEAEALALARAEYDYGTANRRFYDFCSDLSLPVLHYLGGARATGIDRFTGQAMSNLFHDVHEHHVYGADASAAFAAYEEVMSSAMKRLDDRLSEEFSRASEAVEKVAPLGDLSYGVSLRNINYCAAVSDAVLSEAPGIHRYMSNHPDGTPLQILTRGYDKARQAAQKAAEQVALSARKYLAPAPTIR
;
A
#
# COMPACT_ATOMS: atom_id res chain seq x y z
N MET A 1 26.17 21.72 -4.63
CA MET A 1 25.00 21.05 -5.24
C MET A 1 23.81 21.42 -4.38
N ALA A 2 22.72 21.90 -4.96
CA ALA A 2 21.48 22.10 -4.21
C ALA A 2 20.97 20.74 -3.74
N ALA A 3 20.63 20.62 -2.46
CA ALA A 3 20.11 19.38 -1.88
C ALA A 3 18.62 19.53 -1.55
N LEU A 4 17.91 18.41 -1.64
CA LEU A 4 16.59 18.26 -1.07
C LEU A 4 16.73 17.64 0.33
N HIS A 5 16.12 18.29 1.31
CA HIS A 5 16.13 17.89 2.70
C HIS A 5 14.73 17.41 3.10
N HIS A 6 14.63 16.17 3.59
CA HIS A 6 13.38 15.57 4.08
C HIS A 6 13.38 15.58 5.60
N TYR A 7 12.40 16.27 6.20
CA TYR A 7 12.21 16.29 7.64
C TYR A 7 10.88 15.63 8.01
N TYR A 8 10.94 14.50 8.70
CA TYR A 8 9.78 13.77 9.19
C TYR A 8 9.57 14.04 10.69
N MET A 9 8.42 14.61 11.05
CA MET A 9 7.96 14.94 12.40
C MET A 9 8.85 15.94 13.18
N GLY A 10 10.16 15.69 13.29
CA GLY A 10 11.14 16.57 13.91
C GLY A 10 12.57 16.05 13.79
N THR A 11 13.53 16.87 14.21
CA THR A 11 14.97 16.60 14.17
C THR A 11 15.56 16.58 15.59
N SER A 12 16.65 15.85 15.80
CA SER A 12 17.35 15.86 17.10
C SER A 12 17.99 17.22 17.39
N GLU A 13 18.48 17.88 16.36
CA GLU A 13 19.08 19.21 16.43
C GLU A 13 18.24 20.24 15.67
N LYS A 14 18.41 21.52 16.00
CA LYS A 14 17.75 22.59 15.25
C LYS A 14 18.38 22.70 13.86
N THR A 15 17.58 22.59 12.82
CA THR A 15 18.01 22.63 11.41
C THR A 15 17.49 23.90 10.74
N PRO A 16 18.36 24.87 10.38
CA PRO A 16 17.93 26.04 9.62
C PRO A 16 17.60 25.66 8.18
N ILE A 17 16.67 26.39 7.56
CA ILE A 17 16.44 26.34 6.12
C ILE A 17 17.23 27.47 5.47
N THR A 18 17.93 27.15 4.39
CA THR A 18 18.72 28.13 3.63
C THR A 18 17.79 29.23 3.07
N PRO A 19 18.11 30.53 3.28
CA PRO A 19 17.37 31.62 2.64
C PRO A 19 17.32 31.47 1.11
N GLY A 20 16.14 31.66 0.52
CA GLY A 20 15.89 31.45 -0.90
C GLY A 20 15.51 30.01 -1.28
N SER A 21 15.36 29.11 -0.30
CA SER A 21 14.88 27.75 -0.51
C SER A 21 13.43 27.68 -0.98
N TYR A 22 13.07 26.54 -1.55
CA TYR A 22 11.68 26.16 -1.81
C TYR A 22 11.21 25.14 -0.78
N VAL A 23 9.93 25.22 -0.41
CA VAL A 23 9.36 24.44 0.68
C VAL A 23 8.00 23.88 0.30
N ALA A 24 7.76 22.61 0.64
CA ALA A 24 6.42 22.01 0.59
C ALA A 24 6.11 21.32 1.92
N LEU A 25 4.85 21.42 2.35
CA LEU A 25 4.41 21.05 3.70
C LEU A 25 3.34 19.96 3.66
N TRP A 26 3.53 18.93 4.47
CA TRP A 26 2.53 17.88 4.71
C TRP A 26 2.02 17.92 6.14
N VAL A 27 0.71 17.96 6.31
CA VAL A 27 0.02 17.90 7.61
C VAL A 27 -0.82 16.61 7.69
N PRO A 28 -1.20 16.14 8.88
CA PRO A 28 -1.92 14.87 9.01
C PRO A 28 -3.28 14.90 8.32
N VAL A 29 -4.02 16.00 8.53
CA VAL A 29 -5.38 16.13 8.06
C VAL A 29 -5.65 17.56 7.60
N ILE A 30 -6.21 17.70 6.41
CA ILE A 30 -6.73 18.94 5.85
C ILE A 30 -8.22 19.02 6.17
N THR A 31 -8.62 19.93 7.05
CA THR A 31 -10.02 20.06 7.51
C THR A 31 -10.69 21.30 6.95
N ALA A 32 -12.01 21.28 6.85
CA ALA A 32 -12.80 22.46 6.46
C ALA A 32 -12.75 23.61 7.50
N GLN A 33 -12.14 23.40 8.66
CA GLN A 33 -11.94 24.43 9.69
C GLN A 33 -10.68 25.27 9.44
N MET A 34 -9.79 24.82 8.55
CA MET A 34 -8.65 25.59 8.05
C MET A 34 -9.13 26.64 7.04
N SER A 35 -8.39 27.72 6.89
CA SER A 35 -8.68 28.73 5.87
C SER A 35 -8.55 28.14 4.46
N GLU A 36 -9.24 28.74 3.47
CA GLU A 36 -9.09 28.30 2.07
C GLU A 36 -7.64 28.42 1.59
N THR A 37 -6.95 29.49 2.00
CA THR A 37 -5.53 29.71 1.74
C THR A 37 -4.65 28.59 2.28
N ASP A 38 -4.84 28.18 3.55
CA ASP A 38 -4.04 27.09 4.14
C ASP A 38 -4.33 25.76 3.44
N ARG A 39 -5.59 25.47 3.12
CA ARG A 39 -5.97 24.26 2.37
C ARG A 39 -5.39 24.21 0.96
N ALA A 40 -5.08 25.37 0.37
CA ALA A 40 -4.52 25.45 -0.97
C ALA A 40 -3.01 25.18 -1.02
N ILE A 41 -2.29 25.37 0.10
CA ILE A 41 -0.83 25.21 0.15
C ILE A 41 -0.37 23.94 0.88
N LEU A 42 -1.17 23.42 1.81
CA LEU A 42 -0.84 22.25 2.62
C LEU A 42 -1.22 20.94 1.91
N GLY A 43 -0.29 19.98 1.92
CA GLY A 43 -0.54 18.60 1.55
C GLY A 43 -1.05 17.79 2.74
N GLY A 44 -1.81 16.73 2.50
CA GLY A 44 -2.36 15.88 3.55
C GLY A 44 -3.57 15.07 3.10
N HIS A 45 -4.33 14.52 4.05
CA HIS A 45 -5.57 13.80 3.78
C HIS A 45 -6.80 14.56 4.26
N THR A 46 -7.93 14.46 3.56
CA THR A 46 -9.21 14.91 4.13
C THR A 46 -9.72 13.89 5.17
N PRO A 47 -10.60 14.29 6.11
CA PRO A 47 -11.21 13.35 7.06
C PRO A 47 -12.02 12.23 6.37
N TYR A 48 -12.26 11.15 7.12
CA TYR A 48 -13.25 10.12 6.74
C TYR A 48 -14.64 10.75 6.53
N PRO A 49 -15.46 10.27 5.57
CA PRO A 49 -15.28 9.09 4.72
C PRO A 49 -14.47 9.32 3.44
N GLU A 50 -14.19 10.58 3.07
CA GLU A 50 -13.58 10.87 1.77
C GLU A 50 -12.11 10.47 1.71
N HIS A 51 -11.34 10.75 2.77
CA HIS A 51 -9.91 10.39 2.89
C HIS A 51 -9.07 10.72 1.63
N LYS A 52 -9.43 11.81 0.93
CA LYS A 52 -8.80 12.24 -0.31
C LYS A 52 -7.41 12.79 -0.02
N VAL A 53 -6.47 12.48 -0.89
CA VAL A 53 -5.12 13.05 -0.85
C VAL A 53 -5.15 14.45 -1.45
N CYS A 54 -4.51 15.40 -0.78
CA CYS A 54 -4.23 16.74 -1.27
C CYS A 54 -2.71 16.87 -1.47
N ALA A 55 -2.28 17.24 -2.67
CA ALA A 55 -0.88 17.57 -2.92
C ALA A 55 -0.56 18.96 -2.33
N PRO A 56 0.64 19.16 -1.74
CA PRO A 56 1.06 20.48 -1.32
C PRO A 56 1.38 21.38 -2.51
N ALA A 57 1.40 22.68 -2.26
CA ALA A 57 1.99 23.65 -3.18
C ALA A 57 3.48 23.82 -2.88
N LEU A 58 4.28 24.09 -3.91
CA LEU A 58 5.66 24.52 -3.70
C LEU A 58 5.70 26.01 -3.36
N LEU A 59 6.21 26.34 -2.18
CA LEU A 59 6.33 27.70 -1.65
C LEU A 59 7.80 28.15 -1.73
N CYS A 60 8.06 29.45 -1.66
CA CYS A 60 9.41 29.98 -1.47
C CYS A 60 9.59 30.49 -0.04
N THR A 61 10.83 30.45 0.46
CA THR A 61 11.20 31.04 1.74
C THR A 61 12.41 31.98 1.60
N PRO A 62 12.18 33.28 1.36
CA PRO A 62 13.27 34.22 1.07
C PRO A 62 14.28 34.36 2.21
N ASP A 63 13.83 34.20 3.45
CA ASP A 63 14.63 34.39 4.68
C ASP A 63 14.84 33.08 5.47
N GLY A 64 14.37 31.94 4.95
CA GLY A 64 14.44 30.64 5.62
C GLY A 64 13.36 30.41 6.69
N THR A 65 12.40 31.34 6.86
CA THR A 65 11.31 31.24 7.85
C THR A 65 9.94 31.63 7.31
N THR A 66 9.84 32.71 6.53
CA THR A 66 8.61 33.21 5.92
C THR A 66 8.25 32.31 4.74
N LEU A 67 6.98 31.91 4.63
CA LEU A 67 6.47 31.14 3.50
C LEU A 67 5.68 32.05 2.57
N GLN A 68 6.07 32.07 1.30
CA GLN A 68 5.46 32.92 0.28
C GLN A 68 5.05 32.13 -0.96
N ASN A 69 4.05 32.67 -1.66
CA ASN A 69 3.77 32.29 -3.02
C ASN A 69 4.95 32.66 -3.92
N ARG A 70 5.50 31.67 -4.63
CA ARG A 70 6.64 31.86 -5.52
C ARG A 70 6.38 32.77 -6.73
N THR A 71 5.12 32.90 -7.15
CA THR A 71 4.71 33.74 -8.29
C THR A 71 4.29 35.15 -7.87
N THR A 72 3.52 35.28 -6.79
CA THR A 72 2.93 36.58 -6.39
C THR A 72 3.70 37.28 -5.27
N GLY A 73 4.56 36.56 -4.54
CA GLY A 73 5.22 37.07 -3.32
C GLY A 73 4.26 37.22 -2.13
N GLU A 74 3.01 36.77 -2.25
CA GLU A 74 2.05 36.79 -1.15
C GLU A 74 2.54 35.92 0.01
N THR A 75 2.66 36.51 1.19
CA THR A 75 2.99 35.76 2.42
C THR A 75 1.80 34.92 2.85
N TYR A 76 2.05 33.67 3.24
CA TYR A 76 1.05 32.76 3.82
C TYR A 76 1.24 32.55 5.32
N GLY A 77 2.46 32.71 5.82
CA GLY A 77 2.75 32.48 7.23
C GLY A 77 4.23 32.27 7.47
N THR A 78 4.55 31.65 8.60
CA THR A 78 5.93 31.37 8.99
C THR A 78 6.10 29.91 9.40
N LEU A 79 7.32 29.42 9.19
CA LEU A 79 7.77 28.10 9.55
C LEU A 79 8.83 28.23 10.66
N THR A 80 8.61 27.57 11.79
CA THR A 80 9.51 27.65 12.96
C THR A 80 9.76 26.27 13.54
N GLN A 81 10.93 26.06 14.13
CA GLN A 81 11.18 24.86 14.94
C GLN A 81 11.01 25.15 16.43
N ARG A 82 10.34 24.24 17.14
CA ARG A 82 10.17 24.28 18.60
C ARG A 82 10.68 22.98 19.21
N LEU A 83 11.39 23.09 20.32
CA LEU A 83 11.82 21.94 21.11
C LEU A 83 10.62 21.42 21.91
N GLU A 84 10.19 20.20 21.62
CA GLU A 84 9.12 19.53 22.35
C GLU A 84 9.62 18.80 23.59
N PRO A 85 8.76 18.46 24.57
CA PRO A 85 9.13 17.66 25.73
C PRO A 85 9.74 16.29 25.40
N SER A 86 9.52 15.79 24.18
CA SER A 86 10.16 14.59 23.65
C SER A 86 11.66 14.75 23.37
N GLY A 87 12.19 15.97 23.43
CA GLY A 87 13.58 16.31 23.09
C GLY A 87 13.81 16.52 21.58
N LEU A 88 12.76 16.47 20.76
CA LEU A 88 12.84 16.70 19.31
C LEU A 88 12.47 18.14 18.95
N HIS A 89 13.17 18.69 17.96
CA HIS A 89 12.83 19.96 17.32
C HIS A 89 11.78 19.69 16.24
N MET A 90 10.53 20.07 16.50
CA MET A 90 9.42 19.87 15.57
C MET A 90 9.15 21.13 14.75
N TRP A 91 8.74 20.94 13.49
CA TRP A 91 8.38 22.02 12.58
C TRP A 91 6.92 22.46 12.77
N TYR A 92 6.73 23.77 12.92
CA TYR A 92 5.45 24.43 13.16
C TYR A 92 5.18 25.45 12.06
N TYR A 93 4.08 25.26 11.34
CA TYR A 93 3.52 26.26 10.44
C TYR A 93 2.54 27.16 11.20
N THR A 94 2.75 28.47 11.13
CA THR A 94 1.84 29.48 11.67
C THR A 94 1.23 30.26 10.52
N SER A 95 -0.07 30.08 10.31
CA SER A 95 -0.84 30.80 9.29
C SER A 95 -0.88 32.29 9.60
N ASN A 96 -0.83 33.14 8.58
CA ASN A 96 -1.06 34.58 8.71
C ASN A 96 -2.54 34.97 8.66
N THR A 97 -3.45 34.00 8.50
CA THR A 97 -4.88 34.26 8.44
C THR A 97 -5.42 34.59 9.85
N THR A 98 -6.33 35.56 9.93
CA THR A 98 -6.86 36.08 11.20
C THR A 98 -7.89 35.18 11.87
N SER A 99 -8.30 34.07 11.24
CA SER A 99 -9.42 33.26 11.70
C SER A 99 -9.31 31.74 11.48
N PRO A 100 -8.16 31.07 11.70
CA PRO A 100 -8.17 29.61 11.74
C PRO A 100 -8.88 29.16 13.02
N LYS A 101 -10.10 28.61 12.90
CA LYS A 101 -10.72 27.84 13.99
C LYS A 101 -9.86 26.62 14.36
N HIS A 102 -8.98 26.20 13.45
CA HIS A 102 -8.03 25.12 13.63
C HIS A 102 -6.65 25.56 13.11
N ASN A 103 -5.69 25.70 14.02
CA ASN A 103 -4.30 25.95 13.65
C ASN A 103 -3.69 24.61 13.21
N PRO A 104 -3.09 24.48 12.01
CA PRO A 104 -2.49 23.24 11.50
C PRO A 104 -1.21 22.83 12.26
N SER A 105 -1.10 23.13 13.56
CA SER A 105 0.10 23.42 14.34
C SER A 105 1.32 22.55 14.05
N HIS A 106 1.15 21.27 13.73
CA HIS A 106 2.26 20.35 13.49
C HIS A 106 2.36 19.97 12.01
N VAL A 107 3.53 20.26 11.44
CA VAL A 107 3.93 19.74 10.13
C VAL A 107 4.47 18.33 10.31
N LEU A 108 3.87 17.35 9.64
CA LEU A 108 4.33 15.96 9.69
C LEU A 108 5.53 15.72 8.79
N GLN A 109 5.54 16.35 7.61
CA GLN A 109 6.63 16.23 6.66
C GLN A 109 6.91 17.59 6.04
N LEU A 110 8.20 17.90 5.94
CA LEU A 110 8.70 19.11 5.32
C LEU A 110 9.73 18.70 4.27
N TRP A 111 9.52 19.16 3.05
CA TRP A 111 10.51 19.14 1.98
C TRP A 111 11.11 20.54 1.88
N ALA A 112 12.42 20.67 2.04
CA ALA A 112 13.15 21.91 1.81
C ALA A 112 14.20 21.69 0.72
N ILE A 113 14.10 22.45 -0.36
CA ILE A 113 15.01 22.40 -1.50
C ILE A 113 15.91 23.61 -1.42
N ASP A 114 17.23 23.41 -1.40
CA ASP A 114 18.20 24.51 -1.42
C ASP A 114 17.98 25.44 -2.63
N PRO A 115 18.39 26.72 -2.54
CA PRO A 115 18.18 27.68 -3.61
C PRO A 115 18.68 27.17 -4.97
N MET A 116 17.79 27.15 -5.94
CA MET A 116 18.05 26.73 -7.32
C MET A 116 17.01 27.36 -8.26
N PRO A 117 17.12 27.24 -9.60
CA PRO A 117 16.11 27.76 -10.50
C PRO A 117 14.72 27.18 -10.20
N GLU A 118 13.67 28.02 -10.18
CA GLU A 118 12.31 27.61 -9.80
C GLU A 118 11.79 26.40 -10.58
N ALA A 119 12.05 26.36 -11.89
CA ALA A 119 11.63 25.25 -12.74
C ALA A 119 12.28 23.92 -12.32
N GLU A 120 13.55 23.95 -11.91
CA GLU A 120 14.27 22.77 -11.42
C GLU A 120 13.78 22.36 -10.03
N ALA A 121 13.52 23.32 -9.14
CA ALA A 121 12.95 23.05 -7.83
C ALA A 121 11.55 22.42 -7.92
N LEU A 122 10.70 22.91 -8.84
CA LEU A 122 9.38 22.36 -9.08
C LEU A 122 9.44 20.96 -9.70
N ALA A 123 10.36 20.72 -10.63
CA ALA A 123 10.58 19.38 -11.19
C ALA A 123 11.04 18.39 -10.12
N LEU A 124 11.99 18.80 -9.26
CA LEU A 124 12.49 17.98 -8.16
C LEU A 124 11.39 17.67 -7.13
N ALA A 125 10.61 18.68 -6.73
CA ALA A 125 9.51 18.49 -5.80
C ALA A 125 8.46 17.51 -6.34
N ARG A 126 8.10 17.61 -7.63
CA ARG A 126 7.16 16.69 -8.28
C ARG A 126 7.69 15.28 -8.32
N ALA A 127 8.93 15.07 -8.78
CA ALA A 127 9.52 13.74 -8.86
C ALA A 127 9.52 13.00 -7.51
N GLU A 128 9.87 13.70 -6.43
CA GLU A 128 9.91 13.14 -5.08
C GLU A 128 8.53 12.86 -4.50
N TYR A 129 7.58 13.77 -4.76
CA TYR A 129 6.18 13.56 -4.41
C TYR A 129 5.58 12.36 -5.13
N ASP A 130 5.84 12.24 -6.42
CA ASP A 130 5.30 11.21 -7.29
C ASP A 130 5.88 9.83 -6.94
N TYR A 131 7.19 9.73 -6.72
CA TYR A 131 7.86 8.52 -6.21
C TYR A 131 7.34 8.10 -4.82
N GLY A 132 7.23 9.06 -3.89
CA GLY A 132 6.67 8.81 -2.55
C GLY A 132 5.22 8.34 -2.62
N THR A 133 4.43 8.90 -3.54
CA THR A 133 3.03 8.54 -3.76
C THR A 133 2.88 7.14 -4.35
N ALA A 134 3.71 6.77 -5.34
CA ALA A 134 3.74 5.43 -5.92
C ALA A 134 3.98 4.36 -4.83
N ASN A 135 5.06 4.55 -4.04
CA ASN A 135 5.44 3.63 -2.98
C ASN A 135 4.37 3.53 -1.89
N ARG A 136 3.84 4.67 -1.43
CA ARG A 136 2.84 4.69 -0.36
C ARG A 136 1.56 3.98 -0.79
N ARG A 137 1.07 4.27 -2.00
CA ARG A 137 -0.15 3.64 -2.53
C ARG A 137 0.03 2.15 -2.78
N PHE A 138 1.19 1.72 -3.24
CA PHE A 138 1.51 0.30 -3.37
C PHE A 138 1.53 -0.39 -2.00
N TYR A 139 2.15 0.22 -0.99
CA TYR A 139 2.17 -0.32 0.36
C TYR A 139 0.76 -0.41 0.99
N ASP A 140 -0.05 0.65 0.84
CA ASP A 140 -1.42 0.68 1.35
C ASP A 140 -2.32 -0.33 0.61
N PHE A 141 -2.09 -0.55 -0.69
CA PHE A 141 -2.72 -1.62 -1.46
C PHE A 141 -2.32 -3.01 -0.94
N CYS A 142 -1.02 -3.24 -0.71
CA CYS A 142 -0.52 -4.50 -0.18
C CYS A 142 -0.98 -4.82 1.24
N SER A 143 -1.34 -3.78 2.00
CA SER A 143 -1.86 -3.90 3.37
C SER A 143 -3.34 -4.26 3.44
N ASP A 144 -4.04 -4.35 2.30
CA ASP A 144 -5.42 -4.85 2.25
C ASP A 144 -5.48 -6.33 2.67
N LEU A 145 -6.39 -6.66 3.59
CA LEU A 145 -6.53 -8.00 4.17
C LEU A 145 -6.76 -9.13 3.14
N SER A 146 -7.22 -8.79 1.94
CA SER A 146 -7.56 -9.77 0.90
C SER A 146 -6.35 -10.21 0.06
N LEU A 147 -5.34 -9.35 -0.09
CA LEU A 147 -4.14 -9.65 -0.86
C LEU A 147 -3.25 -10.74 -0.20
N PRO A 148 -3.08 -10.79 1.13
CA PRO A 148 -2.41 -11.88 1.83
C PRO A 148 -2.98 -13.28 1.52
N VAL A 149 -4.29 -13.38 1.24
CA VAL A 149 -4.90 -14.65 0.83
C VAL A 149 -4.34 -15.10 -0.52
N LEU A 150 -4.23 -14.19 -1.49
CA LEU A 150 -3.67 -14.47 -2.81
C LEU A 150 -2.16 -14.74 -2.76
N HIS A 151 -1.40 -14.04 -1.93
CA HIS A 151 0.03 -14.31 -1.75
C HIS A 151 0.26 -15.69 -1.12
N TYR A 152 -0.51 -16.06 -0.10
CA TYR A 152 -0.45 -17.38 0.51
C TYR A 152 -0.86 -18.46 -0.48
N LEU A 153 -2.01 -18.25 -1.13
CA LEU A 153 -2.41 -18.79 -2.44
C LEU A 153 -1.20 -19.14 -3.27
N GLY A 154 -0.54 -18.08 -3.76
CA GLY A 154 0.63 -17.96 -4.60
C GLY A 154 1.94 -18.60 -4.09
N GLY A 155 1.95 -19.24 -2.92
CA GLY A 155 3.16 -19.87 -2.39
C GLY A 155 4.21 -18.87 -1.89
N ALA A 156 3.82 -17.62 -1.63
CA ALA A 156 4.65 -16.71 -0.84
C ALA A 156 4.65 -17.21 0.61
N ARG A 157 5.74 -17.89 1.00
CA ARG A 157 6.06 -18.00 2.43
C ARG A 157 6.29 -16.59 2.98
N ALA A 158 6.27 -16.45 4.30
CA ALA A 158 6.54 -15.24 5.07
C ALA A 158 7.96 -14.62 4.88
N THR A 159 8.57 -14.77 3.71
CA THR A 159 9.89 -14.27 3.32
C THR A 159 9.84 -12.92 2.59
N GLY A 160 8.66 -12.29 2.48
CA GLY A 160 8.50 -10.96 1.88
C GLY A 160 8.69 -10.89 0.37
N ILE A 161 8.76 -12.04 -0.33
CA ILE A 161 8.86 -12.08 -1.80
C ILE A 161 7.46 -12.33 -2.36
N ASP A 162 6.92 -11.35 -3.07
CA ASP A 162 5.67 -11.52 -3.81
C ASP A 162 5.87 -12.51 -4.97
N ARG A 163 5.36 -13.74 -4.80
CA ARG A 163 5.34 -14.77 -5.84
C ARG A 163 4.05 -14.79 -6.66
N PHE A 164 3.06 -14.00 -6.28
CA PHE A 164 1.76 -14.00 -6.94
C PHE A 164 1.78 -13.03 -8.14
N THR A 165 2.07 -11.74 -7.89
CA THR A 165 2.21 -10.74 -8.95
C THR A 165 3.66 -10.43 -9.30
N GLY A 166 4.62 -10.72 -8.41
CA GLY A 166 6.02 -10.36 -8.61
C GLY A 166 6.20 -8.85 -8.69
N GLN A 167 7.16 -8.41 -9.51
CA GLN A 167 7.43 -6.98 -9.67
C GLN A 167 6.36 -6.25 -10.52
N ALA A 168 5.50 -6.98 -11.24
CA ALA A 168 4.54 -6.40 -12.18
C ALA A 168 3.54 -5.44 -11.50
N MET A 169 3.04 -5.79 -10.31
CA MET A 169 2.13 -4.92 -9.58
C MET A 169 2.83 -3.66 -9.08
N SER A 170 4.03 -3.79 -8.50
CA SER A 170 4.81 -2.62 -8.06
C SER A 170 5.12 -1.70 -9.25
N ASN A 171 5.55 -2.25 -10.38
CA ASN A 171 5.81 -1.46 -11.59
C ASN A 171 4.56 -0.74 -12.09
N LEU A 172 3.38 -1.37 -12.06
CA LEU A 172 2.14 -0.70 -12.42
C LEU A 172 1.87 0.53 -11.54
N PHE A 173 2.15 0.46 -10.23
CA PHE A 173 1.99 1.62 -9.36
C PHE A 173 2.99 2.74 -9.67
N HIS A 174 4.23 2.40 -10.03
CA HIS A 174 5.20 3.40 -10.53
C HIS A 174 4.74 3.99 -11.87
N ASP A 175 4.26 3.18 -12.80
CA ASP A 175 3.77 3.67 -14.10
C ASP A 175 2.56 4.60 -13.95
N VAL A 176 1.69 4.34 -12.98
CA VAL A 176 0.52 5.17 -12.72
C VAL A 176 0.88 6.46 -12.00
N HIS A 177 1.67 6.40 -10.93
CA HIS A 177 1.85 7.55 -10.02
C HIS A 177 3.17 8.29 -10.19
N GLU A 178 4.22 7.63 -10.67
CA GLU A 178 5.55 8.23 -10.87
C GLU A 178 5.79 8.64 -12.32
N HIS A 179 5.57 7.71 -13.25
CA HIS A 179 5.81 7.95 -14.68
C HIS A 179 4.59 8.54 -15.40
N HIS A 180 3.43 8.57 -14.74
CA HIS A 180 2.16 9.08 -15.27
C HIS A 180 1.81 8.52 -16.66
N VAL A 181 2.16 7.25 -16.93
CA VAL A 181 1.96 6.56 -18.24
C VAL A 181 0.50 6.65 -18.70
N TYR A 182 -0.43 6.59 -17.75
CA TYR A 182 -1.87 6.61 -17.99
C TYR A 182 -2.49 8.01 -17.82
N GLY A 183 -1.72 9.00 -17.38
CA GLY A 183 -2.20 10.36 -17.11
C GLY A 183 -3.45 10.39 -16.21
N ALA A 184 -4.49 11.06 -16.69
CA ALA A 184 -5.78 11.14 -15.97
C ALA A 184 -6.72 9.94 -16.25
N ASP A 185 -6.33 9.00 -17.11
CA ASP A 185 -7.17 7.87 -17.51
C ASP A 185 -7.08 6.73 -16.48
N ALA A 186 -7.92 6.83 -15.45
CA ALA A 186 -8.06 5.79 -14.43
C ALA A 186 -8.54 4.44 -15.01
N SER A 187 -9.23 4.43 -16.16
CA SER A 187 -9.72 3.21 -16.79
C SER A 187 -8.59 2.44 -17.46
N ALA A 188 -7.65 3.13 -18.12
CA ALA A 188 -6.47 2.51 -18.70
C ALA A 188 -5.54 1.90 -17.63
N ALA A 189 -5.32 2.62 -16.53
CA ALA A 189 -4.56 2.10 -15.39
C ALA A 189 -5.21 0.84 -14.78
N PHE A 190 -6.54 0.82 -14.67
CA PHE A 190 -7.26 -0.34 -14.16
C PHE A 190 -7.26 -1.51 -15.15
N ALA A 191 -7.31 -1.27 -16.46
CA ALA A 191 -7.17 -2.33 -17.46
C ALA A 191 -5.80 -3.03 -17.37
N ALA A 192 -4.72 -2.26 -17.18
CA ALA A 192 -3.39 -2.83 -16.95
C ALA A 192 -3.32 -3.67 -15.66
N TYR A 193 -4.02 -3.25 -14.60
CA TYR A 193 -4.19 -4.07 -13.40
C TYR A 193 -4.90 -5.40 -13.72
N GLU A 194 -5.99 -5.37 -14.50
CA GLU A 194 -6.72 -6.57 -14.89
C GLU A 194 -5.84 -7.55 -15.68
N GLU A 195 -4.95 -7.06 -16.54
CA GLU A 195 -3.98 -7.90 -17.26
C GLU A 195 -2.98 -8.58 -16.33
N VAL A 196 -2.41 -7.83 -15.37
CA VAL A 196 -1.50 -8.36 -14.35
C VAL A 196 -2.20 -9.43 -13.52
N MET A 197 -3.43 -9.16 -13.06
CA MET A 197 -4.21 -10.07 -12.24
C MET A 197 -4.66 -11.30 -13.00
N SER A 198 -5.11 -11.15 -14.25
CA SER A 198 -5.51 -12.28 -15.10
C SER A 198 -4.34 -13.26 -15.28
N SER A 199 -3.14 -12.72 -15.55
CA SER A 199 -1.92 -13.52 -15.67
C SER A 199 -1.54 -14.20 -14.35
N ALA A 200 -1.63 -13.49 -13.22
CA ALA A 200 -1.34 -14.04 -11.90
C ALA A 200 -2.34 -15.15 -11.49
N MET A 201 -3.63 -14.92 -11.74
CA MET A 201 -4.71 -15.88 -11.45
C MET A 201 -4.59 -17.14 -12.30
N LYS A 202 -4.21 -17.02 -13.58
CA LYS A 202 -3.93 -18.17 -14.43
C LYS A 202 -2.79 -19.02 -13.88
N ARG A 203 -1.66 -18.40 -13.52
CA ARG A 203 -0.53 -19.12 -12.89
C ARG A 203 -0.91 -19.79 -11.57
N LEU A 204 -1.78 -19.17 -10.79
CA LEU A 204 -2.32 -19.74 -9.56
C LEU A 204 -3.19 -20.98 -9.84
N ASP A 205 -4.09 -20.89 -10.82
CA ASP A 205 -4.96 -22.01 -11.22
C ASP A 205 -4.15 -23.20 -11.74
N ASP A 206 -3.15 -22.94 -12.59
CA ASP A 206 -2.22 -23.94 -13.11
C ASP A 206 -1.49 -24.65 -11.95
N ARG A 207 -0.93 -23.89 -11.00
CA ARG A 207 -0.23 -24.48 -9.85
C ARG A 207 -1.16 -25.27 -8.93
N LEU A 208 -2.35 -24.75 -8.61
CA LEU A 208 -3.31 -25.49 -7.79
C LEU A 208 -3.72 -26.79 -8.48
N SER A 209 -3.82 -26.79 -9.80
CA SER A 209 -4.12 -28.00 -10.57
C SER A 209 -2.98 -29.02 -10.51
N GLU A 210 -1.73 -28.57 -10.62
CA GLU A 210 -0.55 -29.44 -10.42
C GLU A 210 -0.46 -30.00 -8.99
N GLU A 211 -0.71 -29.16 -7.98
CA GLU A 211 -0.81 -29.58 -6.57
C GLU A 211 -1.90 -30.64 -6.41
N PHE A 212 -3.08 -30.43 -6.99
CA PHE A 212 -4.17 -31.39 -6.96
C PHE A 212 -3.79 -32.73 -7.60
N SER A 213 -3.10 -32.72 -8.75
CA SER A 213 -2.62 -33.95 -9.40
C SER A 213 -1.65 -34.74 -8.51
N ARG A 214 -0.63 -34.09 -7.94
CA ARG A 214 0.33 -34.77 -7.04
C ARG A 214 -0.34 -35.30 -5.78
N ALA A 215 -1.20 -34.50 -5.16
CA ALA A 215 -1.93 -34.93 -3.97
C ALA A 215 -2.91 -36.07 -4.26
N SER A 216 -3.51 -36.12 -5.46
CA SER A 216 -4.41 -37.22 -5.86
C SER A 216 -3.68 -38.56 -5.86
N GLU A 217 -2.45 -38.61 -6.41
CA GLU A 217 -1.60 -39.81 -6.37
C GLU A 217 -1.16 -40.18 -4.94
N ALA A 218 -0.95 -39.18 -4.08
CA ALA A 218 -0.57 -39.42 -2.69
C ALA A 218 -1.73 -40.01 -1.87
N VAL A 219 -2.95 -39.49 -2.04
CA VAL A 219 -4.11 -39.94 -1.25
C VAL A 219 -4.63 -41.32 -1.65
N GLU A 220 -4.29 -41.83 -2.84
CA GLU A 220 -4.58 -43.22 -3.24
C GLU A 220 -3.90 -44.26 -2.32
N LYS A 221 -2.80 -43.87 -1.67
CA LYS A 221 -2.05 -44.73 -0.75
C LYS A 221 -2.63 -44.73 0.67
N VAL A 222 -3.62 -43.88 0.94
CA VAL A 222 -4.26 -43.76 2.25
C VAL A 222 -5.32 -44.85 2.42
N ALA A 223 -5.25 -45.59 3.53
CA ALA A 223 -6.22 -46.65 3.80
C ALA A 223 -7.66 -46.07 3.93
N PRO A 224 -8.69 -46.78 3.47
CA PRO A 224 -10.06 -46.27 3.48
C PRO A 224 -10.59 -46.07 4.91
N LEU A 225 -11.56 -45.16 5.05
CA LEU A 225 -12.27 -44.97 6.31
C LEU A 225 -12.89 -46.29 6.77
N GLY A 226 -12.54 -46.75 7.98
CA GLY A 226 -12.97 -48.05 8.50
C GLY A 226 -11.85 -49.05 8.68
N ASP A 227 -10.67 -48.80 8.11
CA ASP A 227 -9.49 -49.66 8.25
C ASP A 227 -9.06 -49.80 9.73
N LEU A 228 -8.60 -51.00 10.08
CA LEU A 228 -8.21 -51.34 11.45
C LEU A 228 -6.93 -50.60 11.89
N SER A 229 -6.08 -50.15 10.96
CA SER A 229 -4.88 -49.36 11.23
C SER A 229 -5.15 -48.05 11.96
N TYR A 230 -6.37 -47.50 11.84
CA TYR A 230 -6.76 -46.27 12.51
C TYR A 230 -7.21 -46.46 13.97
N GLY A 231 -7.25 -47.71 14.47
CA GLY A 231 -7.74 -48.03 15.80
C GLY A 231 -9.26 -47.85 15.93
N VAL A 232 -9.82 -48.36 17.04
CA VAL A 232 -11.29 -48.37 17.27
C VAL A 232 -11.76 -47.04 17.87
N SER A 233 -11.02 -46.48 18.83
CA SER A 233 -11.47 -45.32 19.62
C SER A 233 -11.22 -43.96 18.96
N LEU A 234 -10.23 -43.85 18.07
CA LEU A 234 -9.81 -42.59 17.42
C LEU A 234 -9.87 -42.68 15.89
N ARG A 235 -10.60 -43.66 15.35
CA ARG A 235 -10.64 -44.01 13.92
C ARG A 235 -10.78 -42.80 12.99
N ASN A 236 -11.74 -41.94 13.30
CA ASN A 236 -12.07 -40.77 12.50
C ASN A 236 -10.96 -39.70 12.50
N ILE A 237 -10.34 -39.49 13.67
CA ILE A 237 -9.27 -38.50 13.83
C ILE A 237 -8.01 -38.97 13.11
N ASN A 238 -7.65 -40.25 13.30
CA ASN A 238 -6.48 -40.84 12.67
C ASN A 238 -6.62 -40.93 11.14
N TYR A 239 -7.82 -41.19 10.63
CA TYR A 239 -8.11 -41.11 9.20
C TYR A 239 -7.92 -39.69 8.65
N CYS A 240 -8.53 -38.68 9.28
CA CYS A 240 -8.36 -37.29 8.85
C CYS A 240 -6.89 -36.84 8.91
N ALA A 241 -6.14 -37.27 9.92
CA ALA A 241 -4.71 -36.99 10.04
C ALA A 241 -3.91 -37.64 8.90
N ALA A 242 -4.16 -38.91 8.58
CA ALA A 242 -3.49 -39.59 7.46
C ALA A 242 -3.77 -38.93 6.10
N VAL A 243 -5.02 -38.52 5.85
CA VAL A 243 -5.39 -37.77 4.64
C VAL A 243 -4.71 -36.40 4.63
N SER A 244 -4.70 -35.69 5.77
CA SER A 244 -4.02 -34.40 5.92
C SER A 244 -2.52 -34.50 5.63
N ASP A 245 -1.84 -35.49 6.21
CA ASP A 245 -0.40 -35.68 6.06
C ASP A 245 -0.01 -36.04 4.63
N ALA A 246 -0.80 -36.87 3.96
CA ALA A 246 -0.59 -37.22 2.55
C ALA A 246 -0.71 -36.01 1.60
N VAL A 247 -1.51 -35.01 1.97
CA VAL A 247 -1.74 -33.82 1.13
C VAL A 247 -0.76 -32.69 1.45
N LEU A 248 -0.36 -32.53 2.71
CA LEU A 248 0.41 -31.36 3.17
C LEU A 248 1.74 -31.14 2.40
N SER A 249 2.47 -32.21 2.08
CA SER A 249 3.74 -32.11 1.34
C SER A 249 3.52 -31.79 -0.14
N GLU A 250 2.44 -32.31 -0.74
CA GLU A 250 2.22 -32.29 -2.19
C GLU A 250 1.41 -31.07 -2.65
N ALA A 251 0.47 -30.64 -1.81
CA ALA A 251 -0.50 -29.57 -2.09
C ALA A 251 -0.77 -28.69 -0.85
N PRO A 252 0.25 -27.96 -0.37
CA PRO A 252 0.11 -27.09 0.81
C PRO A 252 -0.93 -25.97 0.61
N GLY A 253 -1.15 -25.50 -0.62
CA GLY A 253 -2.17 -24.48 -0.91
C GLY A 253 -3.59 -25.03 -0.74
N ILE A 254 -3.82 -26.27 -1.17
CA ILE A 254 -5.12 -26.96 -1.05
C ILE A 254 -5.39 -27.42 0.39
N HIS A 255 -4.35 -27.94 1.06
CA HIS A 255 -4.45 -28.53 2.41
C HIS A 255 -5.18 -27.64 3.40
N ARG A 256 -4.89 -26.34 3.40
CA ARG A 256 -5.52 -25.34 4.29
C ARG A 256 -7.05 -25.26 4.17
N TYR A 257 -7.58 -25.62 3.00
CA TYR A 257 -9.01 -25.54 2.69
C TYR A 257 -9.73 -26.87 2.82
N MET A 258 -9.01 -27.95 3.17
CA MET A 258 -9.59 -29.25 3.43
C MET A 258 -10.41 -29.24 4.72
N SER A 259 -11.39 -30.14 4.77
CA SER A 259 -12.19 -30.39 5.97
C SER A 259 -11.42 -31.29 6.93
N ASN A 260 -11.49 -31.01 8.23
CA ASN A 260 -11.00 -31.92 9.27
C ASN A 260 -12.04 -32.98 9.65
N HIS A 261 -13.14 -33.10 8.90
CA HIS A 261 -14.18 -34.09 9.12
C HIS A 261 -14.02 -35.29 8.18
N PRO A 262 -14.28 -36.52 8.65
CA PRO A 262 -14.19 -37.74 7.86
C PRO A 262 -15.46 -37.90 7.00
N ASP A 263 -15.62 -37.03 6.01
CA ASP A 263 -16.87 -36.84 5.27
C ASP A 263 -16.77 -37.30 3.81
N GLY A 264 -16.09 -38.42 3.57
CA GLY A 264 -15.93 -39.03 2.25
C GLY A 264 -14.62 -39.78 2.09
N THR A 265 -14.33 -40.21 0.86
CA THR A 265 -13.03 -40.79 0.48
C THR A 265 -11.93 -39.72 0.52
N PRO A 266 -10.64 -40.10 0.60
CA PRO A 266 -9.54 -39.13 0.59
C PRO A 266 -9.58 -38.20 -0.62
N LEU A 267 -9.91 -38.75 -1.80
CA LEU A 267 -10.06 -37.98 -3.03
C LEU A 267 -11.23 -36.97 -2.94
N GLN A 268 -12.39 -37.35 -2.38
CA GLN A 268 -13.52 -36.43 -2.20
C GLN A 268 -13.20 -35.28 -1.24
N ILE A 269 -12.41 -35.54 -0.19
CA ILE A 269 -11.95 -34.51 0.75
C ILE A 269 -10.98 -33.55 0.02
N LEU A 270 -10.03 -34.09 -0.75
CA LEU A 270 -9.09 -33.31 -1.54
C LEU A 270 -9.80 -32.45 -2.60
N THR A 271 -10.74 -32.99 -3.37
CA THR A 271 -11.50 -32.26 -4.39
C THR A 271 -12.26 -31.08 -3.78
N ARG A 272 -12.93 -31.27 -2.63
CA ARG A 272 -13.60 -30.16 -1.94
C ARG A 272 -12.61 -29.11 -1.45
N GLY A 273 -11.43 -29.51 -0.99
CA GLY A 273 -10.36 -28.59 -0.63
C GLY A 273 -9.91 -27.75 -1.82
N TYR A 274 -9.70 -28.38 -2.98
CA TYR A 274 -9.31 -27.73 -4.23
C TYR A 274 -10.37 -26.72 -4.69
N ASP A 275 -11.65 -27.11 -4.70
CA ASP A 275 -12.75 -26.22 -5.07
C ASP A 275 -12.84 -25.03 -4.12
N LYS A 276 -12.70 -25.25 -2.81
CA LYS A 276 -12.69 -24.18 -1.80
C LYS A 276 -11.49 -23.25 -1.97
N ALA A 277 -10.31 -23.77 -2.30
CA ALA A 277 -9.12 -22.96 -2.55
C ALA A 277 -9.32 -22.04 -3.77
N ARG A 278 -9.88 -22.57 -4.87
CA ARG A 278 -10.22 -21.78 -6.07
C ARG A 278 -11.28 -20.72 -5.80
N GLN A 279 -12.35 -21.08 -5.09
CA GLN A 279 -13.39 -20.12 -4.68
C GLN A 279 -12.82 -19.01 -3.79
N ALA A 280 -11.93 -19.35 -2.86
CA ALA A 280 -11.27 -18.38 -2.00
C ALA A 280 -10.35 -17.44 -2.80
N ALA A 281 -9.61 -17.97 -3.78
CA ALA A 281 -8.79 -17.16 -4.68
C ALA A 281 -9.64 -16.18 -5.49
N GLN A 282 -10.73 -16.65 -6.09
CA GLN A 282 -11.63 -15.81 -6.87
C GLN A 282 -12.25 -14.69 -6.02
N LYS A 283 -12.77 -15.03 -4.84
CA LYS A 283 -13.33 -14.06 -3.91
C LYS A 283 -12.30 -13.02 -3.46
N ALA A 284 -11.07 -13.45 -3.18
CA ALA A 284 -9.99 -12.55 -2.81
C ALA A 284 -9.63 -11.62 -3.98
N ALA A 285 -9.57 -12.11 -5.23
CA ALA A 285 -9.30 -11.29 -6.41
C ALA A 285 -10.37 -10.21 -6.61
N GLU A 286 -11.65 -10.53 -6.41
CA GLU A 286 -12.75 -9.56 -6.47
C GLU A 286 -12.63 -8.46 -5.40
N GLN A 287 -12.23 -8.84 -4.17
CA GLN A 287 -12.02 -7.88 -3.09
C GLN A 287 -10.80 -6.98 -3.35
N VAL A 288 -9.69 -7.56 -3.82
CA VAL A 288 -8.47 -6.80 -4.16
C VAL A 288 -8.74 -5.81 -5.30
N ALA A 289 -9.61 -6.16 -6.26
CA ALA A 289 -9.98 -5.26 -7.35
C ALA A 289 -10.64 -3.96 -6.87
N LEU A 290 -11.43 -4.00 -5.78
CA LEU A 290 -12.01 -2.79 -5.18
C LEU A 290 -10.93 -1.86 -4.63
N SER A 291 -9.91 -2.43 -3.98
CA SER A 291 -8.78 -1.68 -3.44
C SER A 291 -7.86 -1.16 -4.54
N ALA A 292 -7.65 -1.94 -5.61
CA ALA A 292 -6.92 -1.49 -6.79
C ALA A 292 -7.55 -0.24 -7.42
N ARG A 293 -8.89 -0.20 -7.58
CA ARG A 293 -9.60 1.00 -8.09
C ARG A 293 -9.33 2.25 -7.26
N LYS A 294 -9.28 2.11 -5.94
CA LYS A 294 -8.99 3.21 -5.02
C LYS A 294 -7.54 3.68 -5.17
N TYR A 295 -6.58 2.76 -5.13
CA TYR A 295 -5.17 3.12 -5.05
C TYR A 295 -4.51 3.42 -6.40
N LEU A 296 -5.08 2.97 -7.52
CA LEU A 296 -4.64 3.31 -8.88
C LEU A 296 -5.27 4.60 -9.42
N ALA A 297 -6.24 5.20 -8.72
CA ALA A 297 -6.81 6.47 -9.13
C ALA A 297 -5.71 7.56 -9.22
N PRO A 298 -5.69 8.43 -10.24
CA PRO A 298 -4.64 9.44 -10.39
C PRO A 298 -4.42 10.26 -9.12
N ALA A 299 -3.16 10.51 -8.78
CA ALA A 299 -2.80 11.37 -7.65
C ALA A 299 -2.79 12.85 -8.08
N PRO A 300 -3.12 13.78 -7.17
CA PRO A 300 -2.90 15.20 -7.44
C PRO A 300 -1.40 15.47 -7.56
N THR A 301 -0.97 16.38 -8.44
CA THR A 301 0.43 16.81 -8.53
C THR A 301 0.72 18.01 -7.64
N ILE A 302 1.98 18.15 -7.19
CA ILE A 302 2.47 19.41 -6.62
C ILE A 302 2.26 20.54 -7.63
N ARG A 303 1.62 21.60 -7.15
CA ARG A 303 1.33 22.81 -7.93
C ARG A 303 2.48 23.77 -7.88
#